data_AF-A0A8S3UKC2-F1
#
_entry.id   AF-A0A8S3UKC2-F1
#
_cell.length_a   1.000
_cell.length_b   1.000
_cell.length_c   1.000
_cell.angle_alpha   90.00
_cell.angle_beta   90.00
_cell.angle_gamma   90.00
#
_symmetry.space_group_name_H-M   'P 1'
#
loop_
_entity.id
_entity.type
_entity.pdbx_description
1 polymer ?
#
loop_
_entity_poly.entity_id
_entity_poly.type
_entity_poly.pdbx_seq_one_letter_code
_entity_poly.pdbx_strand_id
1 'polypeptide(L)'
;MSKIKRENVEPINEQESPATKKVKVETVDTASESNCIDVNGATRIKSKEGHVLYKCRQLISNIKNSLAKQKKDKCKETLDNWKKDLEELEKQLIIPKVTIAVVGATGAGKSSLINAVVDQFSVLPTSGTQACTSVVVKIENNEDGEQYEADIEFLSREEWQKEYDVLIKDMTKNDGTMKNKRPDEQSEAGVAFLKMRAVYGQFSSLSDLKGENDITSHLGKMKHFKSKR
;
A
#
# COMPACT_ATOMS: atom_id res chain seq x y z
N MET A 1 25.76 10.13 -46.44
CA MET A 1 25.09 11.33 -45.89
C MET A 1 23.59 11.26 -46.22
N SER A 2 22.81 10.61 -45.35
CA SER A 2 21.37 10.43 -45.52
C SER A 2 20.61 11.24 -44.46
N LYS A 3 19.81 12.19 -44.92
CA LYS A 3 19.02 13.13 -44.11
C LYS A 3 17.86 12.39 -43.43
N ILE A 4 17.81 12.42 -42.11
CA ILE A 4 16.67 11.96 -41.31
C ILE A 4 15.61 13.08 -41.29
N LYS A 5 14.43 12.80 -41.84
CA LYS A 5 13.24 13.67 -41.73
C LYS A 5 12.77 13.64 -40.28
N ARG A 6 12.63 14.82 -39.67
CA ARG A 6 11.91 15.01 -38.40
C ARG A 6 10.44 15.12 -38.74
N GLU A 7 9.64 14.19 -38.23
CA GLU A 7 8.18 14.24 -38.29
C GLU A 7 7.69 14.87 -36.98
N ASN A 8 6.86 15.90 -37.09
CA ASN A 8 6.30 16.64 -35.97
C ASN A 8 5.31 15.73 -35.22
N VAL A 9 5.57 15.48 -33.94
CA VAL A 9 4.64 14.82 -33.02
C VAL A 9 3.83 15.91 -32.33
N GLU A 10 2.51 15.89 -32.52
CA GLU A 10 1.56 16.77 -31.82
C GLU A 10 1.53 16.48 -30.31
N PRO A 11 1.27 17.49 -29.46
CA PRO A 11 1.35 17.34 -28.01
C PRO A 11 0.21 16.46 -27.47
N ILE A 12 0.58 15.45 -26.69
CA ILE A 12 -0.35 14.59 -25.95
C ILE A 12 -0.95 15.42 -24.82
N ASN A 13 -2.27 15.56 -24.84
CA ASN A 13 -3.06 16.25 -23.82
C ASN A 13 -3.04 15.42 -22.53
N GLU A 14 -2.28 15.86 -21.53
CA GLU A 14 -2.27 15.28 -20.18
C GLU A 14 -3.62 15.52 -19.51
N GLN A 15 -4.47 14.49 -19.44
CA GLN A 15 -5.62 14.51 -18.55
C GLN A 15 -5.16 14.20 -17.13
N GLU A 16 -5.27 15.22 -16.26
CA GLU A 16 -5.01 15.16 -14.83
C GLU A 16 -5.77 14.00 -14.15
N SER A 17 -5.01 13.13 -13.47
CA SER A 17 -5.55 12.14 -12.54
C SER A 17 -5.87 12.81 -11.19
N PRO A 18 -7.00 12.51 -10.53
CA PRO A 18 -7.39 13.22 -9.32
C PRO A 18 -6.60 12.74 -8.09
N ALA A 19 -5.95 13.71 -7.45
CA ALA A 19 -5.64 13.81 -6.03
C ALA A 19 -5.17 12.54 -5.28
N THR A 20 -3.85 12.38 -5.16
CA THR A 20 -3.22 11.59 -4.10
C THR A 20 -3.49 12.24 -2.73
N LYS A 21 -4.36 11.66 -1.91
CA LYS A 21 -4.52 12.05 -0.50
C LYS A 21 -3.25 11.68 0.28
N LYS A 22 -2.64 12.69 0.91
CA LYS A 22 -1.58 12.50 1.91
C LYS A 22 -2.19 11.88 3.16
N VAL A 23 -1.82 10.64 3.49
CA VAL A 23 -2.17 10.02 4.76
C VAL A 23 -1.16 10.50 5.82
N LYS A 24 -1.70 11.14 6.86
CA LYS A 24 -0.97 11.56 8.07
C LYS A 24 -0.70 10.31 8.90
N VAL A 25 0.57 9.95 9.08
CA VAL A 25 0.98 8.87 9.98
C VAL A 25 1.38 9.52 11.30
N GLU A 26 0.57 9.30 12.34
CA GLU A 26 0.98 9.53 13.73
C GLU A 26 1.62 8.24 14.23
N THR A 27 2.92 8.29 14.52
CA THR A 27 3.68 7.16 15.08
C THR A 27 3.62 7.22 16.59
N VAL A 28 3.12 6.15 17.22
CA VAL A 28 3.29 5.89 18.65
C VAL A 28 4.38 4.84 18.77
N ASP A 29 5.56 5.26 19.25
CA ASP A 29 6.70 4.38 19.47
C ASP A 29 6.46 3.46 20.68
N THR A 30 6.25 2.18 20.43
CA THR A 30 6.39 1.15 21.47
C THR A 30 7.31 0.04 20.99
N ALA A 31 8.56 0.09 21.46
CA ALA A 31 9.54 -0.96 21.24
C ALA A 31 9.10 -2.26 21.93
N SER A 32 8.93 -3.33 21.15
CA SER A 32 8.89 -4.69 21.69
C SER A 32 10.00 -5.52 21.06
N GLU A 33 10.68 -6.29 21.91
CA GLU A 33 11.80 -7.15 21.57
C GLU A 33 11.32 -8.33 20.71
N SER A 34 11.75 -8.42 19.45
CA SER A 34 11.60 -9.63 18.64
C SER A 34 12.86 -10.48 18.74
N ASN A 35 12.87 -11.33 19.76
CA ASN A 35 13.78 -12.47 19.85
C ASN A 35 13.08 -13.65 19.20
N CYS A 36 13.47 -13.99 17.97
CA CYS A 36 12.75 -14.98 17.19
C CYS A 36 13.70 -16.06 16.72
N ILE A 37 13.37 -17.27 17.16
CA ILE A 37 14.13 -18.50 17.02
C ILE A 37 13.98 -19.00 15.59
N ASP A 38 15.12 -19.32 15.01
CA ASP A 38 15.31 -19.88 13.68
C ASP A 38 14.75 -21.31 13.60
N VAL A 39 13.76 -21.52 12.73
CA VAL A 39 13.47 -22.83 12.15
C VAL A 39 13.32 -22.67 10.64
N ASN A 40 14.44 -22.42 9.97
CA ASN A 40 14.86 -23.05 8.71
C ASN A 40 15.61 -22.05 7.83
N GLY A 41 16.94 -22.00 7.98
CA GLY A 41 17.87 -22.05 6.85
C GLY A 41 17.88 -20.89 5.84
N ALA A 42 17.12 -19.82 6.04
CA ALA A 42 17.28 -18.58 5.28
C ALA A 42 18.12 -17.63 6.13
N THR A 43 19.39 -17.47 5.76
CA THR A 43 20.26 -16.49 6.41
C THR A 43 19.71 -15.10 6.09
N ARG A 44 18.84 -14.59 6.97
CA ARG A 44 18.33 -13.21 6.93
C ARG A 44 19.54 -12.31 6.73
N ILE A 45 19.60 -11.60 5.61
CA ILE A 45 20.65 -10.61 5.35
C ILE A 45 20.54 -9.59 6.47
N LYS A 46 21.32 -9.79 7.54
CA LYS A 46 21.54 -8.81 8.58
C LYS A 46 22.30 -7.70 7.87
N SER A 47 21.58 -6.69 7.38
CA SER A 47 22.20 -5.45 6.95
C SER A 47 23.15 -5.03 8.07
N LYS A 48 24.45 -4.94 7.75
CA LYS A 48 25.49 -4.50 8.70
C LYS A 48 25.09 -3.16 9.34
N GLU A 49 24.40 -2.31 8.57
CA GLU A 49 23.92 -1.00 8.98
C GLU A 49 22.75 -1.09 9.97
N GLY A 50 21.78 -1.98 9.72
CA GLY A 50 20.66 -2.21 10.64
C GLY A 50 21.11 -2.71 12.02
N HIS A 51 22.14 -3.57 12.05
CA HIS A 51 22.74 -4.05 13.30
C HIS A 51 23.47 -2.95 14.08
N VAL A 52 24.09 -1.99 13.38
CA VAL A 52 24.75 -0.84 14.00
C VAL A 52 23.71 0.11 14.60
N LEU A 53 22.65 0.43 13.89
CA LEU A 53 21.58 1.30 14.39
C LEU A 53 20.88 0.71 15.63
N TYR A 54 20.63 -0.59 15.63
CA TYR A 54 20.11 -1.30 16.80
C TYR A 54 21.04 -1.15 18.02
N LYS A 55 22.35 -1.36 17.84
CA LYS A 55 23.35 -1.16 18.91
C LYS A 55 23.37 0.28 19.41
N CYS A 56 23.32 1.26 18.52
CA CYS A 56 23.27 2.68 18.89
C CYS A 56 22.03 2.98 19.73
N ARG A 57 20.86 2.44 19.37
CA ARG A 57 19.62 2.60 20.14
C ARG A 57 19.73 1.99 21.55
N GLN A 58 20.32 0.80 21.67
CA GLN A 58 20.58 0.16 22.96
C GLN A 58 21.54 0.98 23.84
N LEU A 59 22.61 1.53 23.25
CA LEU A 59 23.54 2.40 23.97
C LEU A 59 22.85 3.66 24.49
N ILE A 60 22.03 4.34 23.67
CA ILE A 60 21.27 5.51 24.11
C ILE A 60 20.31 5.16 25.25
N SER A 61 19.59 4.04 25.15
CA SER A 61 18.70 3.58 26.23
C SER A 61 19.47 3.32 27.54
N ASN A 62 20.64 2.69 27.46
CA ASN A 62 21.49 2.45 28.62
C ASN A 62 22.00 3.75 29.25
N ILE A 63 22.37 4.73 28.43
CA ILE A 63 22.80 6.06 28.89
C ILE A 63 21.63 6.77 29.56
N LYS A 64 20.43 6.81 28.95
CA LYS A 64 19.22 7.38 29.54
C LYS A 64 18.89 6.75 30.90
N ASN A 65 18.94 5.43 30.99
CA ASN A 65 18.70 4.70 32.24
C ASN A 65 19.75 5.01 33.31
N SER A 66 21.01 5.19 32.91
CA SER A 66 22.10 5.57 33.82
C SER A 66 21.95 7.01 34.31
N LEU A 67 21.55 7.93 33.42
CA LEU A 67 21.26 9.34 33.77
C LEU A 67 20.02 9.46 34.67
N ALA A 68 19.00 8.63 34.49
CA ALA A 68 17.81 8.62 35.34
C ALA A 68 18.10 8.12 36.78
N LYS A 69 19.10 7.24 36.95
CA LYS A 69 19.54 6.73 38.26
C LYS A 69 20.37 7.74 39.06
N GLN A 70 20.89 8.79 38.41
CA GLN A 70 21.66 9.83 39.09
C GLN A 70 20.74 10.73 39.93
N LYS A 71 20.71 10.49 41.25
CA LYS A 71 20.06 11.39 42.20
C LYS A 71 21.07 12.45 42.65
N LYS A 72 20.80 13.70 42.25
CA LYS A 72 21.23 14.98 42.85
C LYS A 72 22.75 15.19 43.05
N ASP A 73 23.31 16.26 42.44
CA ASP A 73 23.84 17.42 43.20
C ASP A 73 24.90 18.31 42.53
N LYS A 74 25.39 18.11 41.29
CA LYS A 74 26.43 19.06 40.78
C LYS A 74 26.30 19.76 39.42
N CYS A 75 25.51 19.32 38.45
CA CYS A 75 25.36 20.07 37.18
C CYS A 75 24.00 19.83 36.53
N LYS A 76 22.95 20.53 36.97
CA LYS A 76 21.61 20.41 36.36
C LYS A 76 21.63 20.82 34.88
N GLU A 77 22.34 21.89 34.56
CA GLU A 77 22.46 22.43 33.20
C GLU A 77 23.17 21.46 32.24
N THR A 78 24.29 20.86 32.65
CA THR A 78 24.99 19.84 31.84
C THR A 78 24.11 18.61 31.61
N LEU A 79 23.35 18.20 32.62
CA LEU A 79 22.47 17.03 32.54
C LEU A 79 21.28 17.30 31.61
N ASP A 80 20.75 18.51 31.61
CA ASP A 80 19.71 18.94 30.66
C ASP A 80 20.25 19.07 29.24
N ASN A 81 21.50 19.53 29.05
CA ASN A 81 22.16 19.54 27.74
C ASN A 81 22.37 18.11 27.20
N TRP A 82 22.86 17.18 28.02
CA TRP A 82 23.02 15.78 27.60
C TRP A 82 21.68 15.10 27.25
N LYS A 83 20.60 15.45 27.95
CA LYS A 83 19.26 14.97 27.58
C LYS A 83 18.85 15.51 26.20
N LYS A 84 19.06 16.80 25.93
CA LYS A 84 18.80 17.39 24.61
C LYS A 84 19.63 16.73 23.51
N ASP A 85 20.92 16.49 23.78
CA ASP A 85 21.80 15.82 22.81
C ASP A 85 21.33 14.39 22.54
N LEU A 86 20.88 13.66 23.57
CA LEU A 86 20.33 12.31 23.40
C LEU A 86 19.00 12.32 22.64
N GLU A 87 18.12 13.29 22.88
CA GLU A 87 16.87 13.44 22.13
C GLU A 87 17.15 13.78 20.65
N GLU A 88 18.16 14.60 20.38
CA GLU A 88 18.58 14.93 19.01
C GLU A 88 19.19 13.72 18.31
N LEU A 89 20.05 12.96 19.00
CA LEU A 89 20.60 11.71 18.47
C LEU A 89 19.53 10.66 18.20
N GLU A 90 18.50 10.55 19.04
CA GLU A 90 17.39 9.63 18.79
C GLU A 90 16.62 9.97 17.51
N LYS A 91 16.39 11.26 17.25
CA LYS A 91 15.75 11.70 16.00
C LYS A 91 16.58 11.33 14.77
N GLN A 92 17.91 11.37 14.89
CA GLN A 92 18.83 11.00 13.80
C GLN A 92 18.96 9.48 13.60
N LEU A 93 18.60 8.68 14.60
CA LEU A 93 18.59 7.21 14.50
C LEU A 93 17.33 6.64 13.84
N ILE A 94 16.41 7.50 13.39
CA ILE A 94 15.24 7.10 12.62
C ILE A 94 15.69 6.82 11.19
N ILE A 95 15.51 5.58 10.74
CA ILE A 95 15.78 5.21 9.34
C ILE A 95 14.73 5.90 8.48
N PRO A 96 15.13 6.71 7.49
CA PRO A 96 14.16 7.37 6.63
C PRO A 96 13.40 6.30 5.84
N LYS A 97 12.07 6.40 5.87
CA LYS A 97 11.19 5.52 5.10
C LYS A 97 11.30 5.87 3.61
N VAL A 98 11.79 4.94 2.81
CA VAL A 98 11.89 5.09 1.35
C VAL A 98 10.73 4.34 0.70
N THR A 99 9.93 5.05 -0.10
CA THR A 99 8.84 4.44 -0.87
C THR A 99 9.30 4.24 -2.31
N ILE A 100 9.19 3.00 -2.80
CA ILE A 100 9.54 2.65 -4.18
C ILE A 100 8.25 2.27 -4.91
N ALA A 101 7.94 3.00 -5.98
CA ALA A 101 6.81 2.69 -6.85
C ALA A 101 7.26 1.82 -8.03
N VAL A 102 6.63 0.67 -8.23
CA VAL A 102 6.89 -0.23 -9.36
C VAL A 102 5.71 -0.13 -10.35
N VAL A 103 5.98 0.39 -11.55
CA VAL A 103 4.97 0.65 -12.59
C VAL A 103 5.34 -0.08 -13.87
N GLY A 104 4.33 -0.56 -14.61
CA GLY A 104 4.55 -1.23 -15.89
C GLY A 104 3.33 -2.02 -16.37
N ALA A 105 3.35 -2.46 -17.63
CA ALA A 105 2.26 -3.21 -18.25
C ALA A 105 2.01 -4.56 -17.56
N THR A 106 0.82 -5.13 -17.77
CA THR A 106 0.49 -6.51 -17.38
C THR A 106 1.48 -7.49 -18.03
N GLY A 107 1.93 -8.51 -17.29
CA GLY A 107 2.88 -9.50 -17.80
C GLY A 107 4.35 -9.08 -17.74
N ALA A 108 4.68 -7.83 -17.39
CA ALA A 108 6.06 -7.36 -17.26
C ALA A 108 6.85 -7.95 -16.07
N GLY A 109 6.23 -8.82 -15.25
CA GLY A 109 6.89 -9.47 -14.13
C GLY A 109 6.99 -8.65 -12.83
N LYS A 110 6.18 -7.59 -12.68
CA LYS A 110 6.20 -6.71 -11.48
C LYS A 110 6.03 -7.48 -10.17
N SER A 111 5.00 -8.32 -10.06
CA SER A 111 4.75 -9.13 -8.86
C SER A 111 5.89 -10.11 -8.59
N SER A 112 6.46 -10.71 -9.65
CA SER A 112 7.61 -11.61 -9.54
C SER A 112 8.86 -10.89 -9.06
N LEU A 113 9.12 -9.67 -9.55
CA LEU A 113 10.22 -8.82 -9.11
C LEU A 113 10.09 -8.46 -7.64
N ILE A 114 8.89 -8.06 -7.20
CA ILE A 114 8.63 -7.72 -5.80
C ILE A 114 8.86 -8.95 -4.90
N ASN A 115 8.33 -10.10 -5.28
CA ASN A 115 8.55 -11.37 -4.56
C ASN A 115 10.04 -11.72 -4.46
N ALA A 116 10.83 -11.49 -5.53
CA ALA A 116 12.27 -11.70 -5.52
C ALA A 116 13.03 -10.70 -4.62
N VAL A 117 12.62 -9.43 -4.59
CA VAL A 117 13.23 -8.39 -3.72
C VAL A 117 12.92 -8.64 -2.24
N VAL A 118 11.71 -9.10 -1.93
CA VAL A 118 11.29 -9.48 -0.57
C VAL A 118 11.84 -10.86 -0.16
N ASP A 119 12.43 -11.60 -1.11
CA ASP A 119 12.96 -12.96 -0.94
C ASP A 119 11.88 -13.96 -0.45
N GLN A 120 10.67 -13.84 -1.00
CA GLN A 120 9.54 -14.68 -0.65
C GLN A 120 8.73 -15.06 -1.89
N PHE A 121 8.46 -16.35 -2.05
CA PHE A 121 7.90 -16.88 -3.31
C PHE A 121 6.47 -16.43 -3.63
N SER A 122 5.66 -16.09 -2.62
CA SER A 122 4.20 -15.97 -2.81
C SER A 122 3.54 -14.83 -2.02
N VAL A 123 4.22 -13.68 -1.84
CA VAL A 123 3.60 -12.49 -1.22
C VAL A 123 2.53 -11.92 -2.13
N LEU A 124 2.87 -11.73 -3.42
CA LEU A 124 1.92 -11.35 -4.46
C LEU A 124 1.63 -12.53 -5.38
N PRO A 125 0.38 -12.69 -5.84
CA PRO A 125 0.06 -13.65 -6.87
C PRO A 125 0.82 -13.30 -8.16
N THR A 126 1.37 -14.32 -8.81
CA THR A 126 2.08 -14.19 -10.09
C THR A 126 1.38 -15.03 -11.16
N SER A 127 1.15 -14.43 -12.32
CA SER A 127 0.70 -15.12 -13.53
C SER A 127 1.47 -14.57 -14.72
N GLY A 128 1.99 -15.46 -15.56
CA GLY A 128 2.73 -15.09 -16.77
C GLY A 128 1.83 -14.73 -17.95
N THR A 129 0.56 -15.12 -17.90
CA THR A 129 -0.37 -15.04 -19.04
C THR A 129 -1.58 -14.14 -18.79
N GLN A 130 -1.89 -13.81 -17.53
CA GLN A 130 -3.06 -13.02 -17.15
C GLN A 130 -2.72 -11.97 -16.10
N ALA A 131 -3.48 -10.86 -16.08
CA ALA A 131 -3.43 -9.90 -14.98
C ALA A 131 -3.82 -10.57 -13.65
N CYS A 132 -2.97 -10.44 -12.64
CA CYS A 132 -3.18 -11.01 -11.30
C CYS A 132 -3.28 -9.95 -10.20
N THR A 133 -3.04 -8.67 -10.51
CA THR A 133 -3.12 -7.53 -9.58
C THR A 133 -3.87 -6.38 -10.26
N SER A 134 -5.10 -6.12 -9.82
CA SER A 134 -5.97 -5.04 -10.29
C SER A 134 -6.07 -3.87 -9.31
N VAL A 135 -5.45 -3.99 -8.13
CA VAL A 135 -5.49 -3.01 -7.05
C VAL A 135 -4.06 -2.60 -6.70
N VAL A 136 -3.89 -1.35 -6.23
CA VAL A 136 -2.61 -0.87 -5.69
C VAL A 136 -2.30 -1.66 -4.43
N VAL A 137 -1.13 -2.30 -4.39
CA VAL A 137 -0.67 -3.04 -3.22
C VAL A 137 0.55 -2.35 -2.64
N LYS A 138 0.51 -2.11 -1.33
CA LYS A 138 1.62 -1.58 -0.55
C LYS A 138 2.16 -2.70 0.34
N ILE A 139 3.45 -2.96 0.25
CA ILE A 139 4.13 -3.95 1.09
C ILE A 139 5.08 -3.19 1.99
N GLU A 140 4.97 -3.43 3.29
CA GLU A 140 5.81 -2.81 4.31
C GLU A 140 6.33 -3.89 5.26
N ASN A 141 7.47 -3.62 5.89
CA ASN A 141 7.96 -4.47 6.95
C ASN A 141 7.07 -4.29 8.18
N ASN A 142 6.61 -5.40 8.77
CA ASN A 142 5.93 -5.38 10.05
C ASN A 142 6.97 -5.20 11.16
N GLU A 143 7.00 -4.04 11.81
CA GLU A 143 7.92 -3.75 12.91
C GLU A 143 7.41 -4.30 14.25
N ASP A 144 6.09 -4.47 14.37
CA ASP A 144 5.40 -4.84 15.61
C ASP A 144 5.18 -6.35 15.77
N GLY A 145 5.50 -7.14 14.73
CA GLY A 145 5.29 -8.58 14.77
C GLY A 145 5.91 -9.33 13.61
N GLU A 146 5.96 -10.66 13.75
CA GLU A 146 6.47 -11.56 12.72
C GLU A 146 5.37 -12.14 11.80
N GLN A 147 4.12 -11.85 12.12
CA GLN A 147 2.99 -12.35 11.38
C GLN A 147 2.70 -11.46 10.17
N TYR A 148 2.24 -12.08 9.08
CA TYR A 148 1.66 -11.32 7.97
C TYR A 148 0.35 -10.70 8.39
N GLU A 149 0.26 -9.40 8.12
CA GLU A 149 -0.93 -8.61 8.31
C GLU A 149 -1.31 -7.96 6.97
N ALA A 150 -2.60 -7.80 6.72
CA ALA A 150 -3.11 -7.17 5.52
C ALA A 150 -4.27 -6.25 5.86
N ASP A 151 -4.18 -5.02 5.39
CA ASP A 151 -5.27 -4.05 5.43
C ASP A 151 -5.88 -3.90 4.04
N ILE A 152 -7.19 -4.11 3.96
CA ILE A 152 -7.97 -3.87 2.75
C ILE A 152 -8.83 -2.63 2.98
N GLU A 153 -8.48 -1.55 2.31
CA GLU A 153 -9.25 -0.32 2.27
C GLU A 153 -10.28 -0.39 1.12
N PHE A 154 -11.56 -0.30 1.47
CA PHE A 154 -12.63 -0.25 0.48
C PHE A 154 -12.92 1.20 0.08
N LEU A 155 -13.33 1.40 -1.17
CA LEU A 155 -13.78 2.71 -1.66
C LEU A 155 -14.83 3.31 -0.72
N SER A 156 -14.78 4.62 -0.51
CA SER A 156 -15.87 5.34 0.15
C SER A 156 -17.16 5.24 -0.66
N ARG A 157 -18.31 5.52 -0.02
CA ARG A 157 -19.60 5.51 -0.72
C ARG A 157 -19.64 6.56 -1.82
N GLU A 158 -19.01 7.71 -1.59
CA GLU A 158 -18.93 8.81 -2.54
C GLU A 158 -18.07 8.44 -3.76
N GLU A 159 -16.93 7.78 -3.54
CA GLU A 159 -16.08 7.28 -4.63
C GLU A 159 -16.78 6.19 -5.43
N TRP A 160 -17.43 5.25 -4.76
CA TRP A 160 -18.20 4.22 -5.43
C TRP A 160 -19.37 4.81 -6.22
N GLN A 161 -20.09 5.80 -5.67
CA GLN A 161 -21.21 6.43 -6.38
C GLN A 161 -20.75 7.11 -7.66
N LYS A 162 -19.62 7.83 -7.63
CA LYS A 162 -19.04 8.44 -8.83
C LYS A 162 -18.69 7.41 -9.89
N GLU A 163 -18.08 6.30 -9.48
CA GLU A 163 -17.76 5.20 -10.38
C GLU A 163 -19.02 4.52 -10.92
N TYR A 164 -20.00 4.28 -10.07
CA TYR A 164 -21.30 3.72 -10.42
C TYR A 164 -22.00 4.55 -11.51
N ASP A 165 -22.02 5.87 -11.38
CA ASP A 165 -22.66 6.76 -12.35
C ASP A 165 -22.00 6.65 -13.74
N VAL A 166 -20.68 6.52 -13.80
CA VAL A 166 -19.93 6.29 -15.05
C VAL A 166 -20.29 4.92 -15.64
N LEU A 167 -20.27 3.86 -14.82
CA LEU A 167 -20.59 2.51 -15.28
C LEU A 167 -22.02 2.40 -15.82
N ILE A 168 -23.00 3.05 -15.16
CA ILE A 168 -24.38 3.10 -15.64
C ILE A 168 -24.47 3.84 -16.98
N LYS A 169 -23.78 4.98 -17.12
CA LYS A 169 -23.72 5.72 -18.38
C LYS A 169 -23.14 4.88 -19.52
N ASP A 170 -22.12 4.07 -19.25
CA ASP A 170 -21.50 3.19 -20.25
C ASP A 170 -22.44 2.05 -20.65
N MET A 171 -23.26 1.58 -19.72
CA MET A 171 -24.25 0.51 -19.95
C MET A 171 -25.57 0.98 -20.58
N THR A 172 -25.86 2.28 -20.56
CA THR A 172 -27.17 2.84 -20.99
C THR A 172 -27.09 3.69 -22.25
N LYS A 173 -28.14 3.62 -23.06
CA LYS A 173 -28.37 4.54 -24.17
C LYS A 173 -28.93 5.87 -23.65
N ASN A 174 -28.96 6.88 -24.51
CA ASN A 174 -29.49 8.21 -24.19
C ASN A 174 -30.97 8.20 -23.74
N ASP A 175 -31.70 7.13 -24.03
CA ASP A 175 -33.10 6.92 -23.62
C ASP A 175 -33.24 6.19 -22.26
N GLY A 176 -32.13 5.91 -21.56
CA GLY A 176 -32.10 5.20 -20.28
C GLY A 176 -32.26 3.68 -20.39
N THR A 177 -32.34 3.12 -21.61
CA THR A 177 -32.41 1.67 -21.82
C THR A 177 -31.01 1.05 -21.87
N MET A 178 -30.87 -0.20 -21.43
CA MET A 178 -29.56 -0.89 -21.51
C MET A 178 -29.14 -1.12 -22.97
N LYS A 179 -27.87 -0.85 -23.27
CA LYS A 179 -27.33 -0.93 -24.64
C LYS A 179 -27.49 -2.33 -25.25
N ASN A 180 -27.21 -3.39 -24.48
CA ASN A 180 -27.37 -4.80 -24.83
C ASN A 180 -27.49 -5.65 -23.54
N LYS A 181 -28.26 -6.76 -23.56
CA LYS A 181 -28.33 -7.70 -22.41
C LYS A 181 -27.05 -8.53 -22.22
N ARG A 182 -26.23 -8.66 -23.27
CA ARG A 182 -24.90 -9.28 -23.27
C ARG A 182 -23.98 -8.46 -24.17
N PRO A 183 -23.42 -7.35 -23.66
CA PRO A 183 -22.47 -6.54 -24.41
C PRO A 183 -21.19 -7.33 -24.72
N ASP A 184 -20.49 -6.94 -25.78
CA ASP A 184 -19.17 -7.47 -26.11
C ASP A 184 -18.19 -7.18 -24.97
N GLU A 185 -17.44 -8.19 -24.48
CA GLU A 185 -16.61 -8.08 -23.27
C GLU A 185 -15.45 -7.08 -23.42
N GLN A 186 -15.05 -6.74 -24.65
CA GLN A 186 -13.99 -5.77 -24.93
C GLN A 186 -14.53 -4.34 -25.10
N SER A 187 -15.85 -4.17 -25.20
CA SER A 187 -16.48 -2.84 -25.23
C SER A 187 -16.56 -2.21 -23.84
N GLU A 188 -16.59 -0.87 -23.77
CA GLU A 188 -16.78 -0.14 -22.50
C GLU A 188 -18.06 -0.58 -21.76
N ALA A 189 -19.14 -0.80 -22.50
CA ALA A 189 -20.39 -1.34 -21.96
C ALA A 189 -20.24 -2.76 -21.41
N GLY A 190 -19.38 -3.58 -22.02
CA GLY A 190 -19.01 -4.92 -21.59
C GLY A 190 -18.25 -4.92 -20.28
N VAL A 191 -17.18 -4.12 -20.22
CA VAL A 191 -16.36 -3.95 -19.02
C VAL A 191 -17.22 -3.41 -17.87
N ALA A 192 -18.07 -2.41 -18.13
CA ALA A 192 -18.98 -1.86 -17.13
C ALA A 192 -19.99 -2.90 -16.63
N PHE A 193 -20.59 -3.68 -17.54
CA PHE A 193 -21.51 -4.76 -17.18
C PHE A 193 -20.83 -5.83 -16.32
N LEU A 194 -19.61 -6.25 -16.68
CA LEU A 194 -18.85 -7.24 -15.92
C LEU A 194 -18.48 -6.72 -14.52
N LYS A 195 -18.11 -5.44 -14.41
CA LYS A 195 -17.81 -4.80 -13.13
C LYS A 195 -19.05 -4.69 -12.24
N MET A 196 -20.19 -4.26 -12.78
CA MET A 196 -21.45 -4.27 -12.04
C MET A 196 -21.85 -5.66 -11.60
N ARG A 197 -21.66 -6.67 -12.46
CA ARG A 197 -21.98 -8.08 -12.14
C ARG A 197 -21.09 -8.63 -11.03
N ALA A 198 -19.83 -8.20 -10.96
CA ALA A 198 -18.93 -8.59 -9.88
C ALA A 198 -19.37 -8.03 -8.51
N VAL A 199 -19.97 -6.83 -8.48
CA VAL A 199 -20.38 -6.17 -7.21
C VAL A 199 -21.81 -6.50 -6.80
N TYR A 200 -22.74 -6.58 -7.76
CA TYR A 200 -24.16 -6.79 -7.48
C TYR A 200 -24.66 -8.21 -7.78
N GLY A 201 -23.80 -9.08 -8.30
CA GLY A 201 -24.19 -10.41 -8.73
C GLY A 201 -25.01 -10.37 -10.01
N GLN A 202 -25.96 -11.30 -10.14
CA GLN A 202 -26.77 -11.42 -11.35
C GLN A 202 -27.97 -10.48 -11.31
N PHE A 203 -28.06 -9.58 -12.30
CA PHE A 203 -29.15 -8.62 -12.45
C PHE A 203 -29.74 -8.68 -13.86
N SER A 204 -31.04 -8.40 -13.98
CA SER A 204 -31.77 -8.38 -15.27
C SER A 204 -32.14 -6.95 -15.68
N SER A 205 -32.23 -6.03 -14.73
CA SER A 205 -32.62 -4.65 -14.92
C SER A 205 -31.79 -3.70 -14.05
N LEU A 206 -31.74 -2.40 -14.42
CA LEU A 206 -31.08 -1.38 -13.59
C LEU A 206 -31.78 -1.16 -12.25
N SER A 207 -33.06 -1.51 -12.15
CA SER A 207 -33.82 -1.45 -10.90
C SER A 207 -33.30 -2.48 -9.89
N ASP A 208 -32.71 -3.58 -10.36
CA ASP A 208 -32.15 -4.65 -9.52
C ASP A 208 -30.81 -4.22 -8.90
N LEU A 209 -30.15 -3.21 -9.48
CA LEU A 209 -28.91 -2.62 -8.97
C LEU A 209 -29.17 -1.62 -7.82
N LYS A 210 -30.43 -1.43 -7.43
CA LYS A 210 -30.81 -0.54 -6.32
C LYS A 210 -30.94 -1.36 -5.04
N GLY A 211 -29.90 -1.30 -4.22
CA GLY A 211 -29.92 -1.91 -2.90
C GLY A 211 -28.53 -2.00 -2.29
N GLU A 212 -28.49 -1.99 -0.96
CA GLU A 212 -27.29 -2.38 -0.23
C GLU A 212 -27.23 -3.91 -0.23
N ASN A 213 -26.06 -4.44 -0.55
CA ASN A 213 -25.75 -5.86 -0.58
C ASN A 213 -24.50 -6.13 0.28
N ASP A 214 -24.13 -7.40 0.43
CA ASP A 214 -22.99 -7.78 1.27
C ASP A 214 -21.70 -7.03 0.89
N ILE A 215 -21.45 -6.85 -0.42
CA ILE A 215 -20.24 -6.19 -0.93
C ILE A 215 -20.28 -4.68 -0.67
N THR A 216 -21.37 -4.01 -1.03
CA THR A 216 -21.53 -2.55 -0.84
C THR A 216 -21.62 -2.15 0.63
N SER A 217 -21.97 -3.08 1.52
CA SER A 217 -21.89 -2.88 2.97
C SER A 217 -20.46 -2.63 3.47
N HIS A 218 -19.44 -3.02 2.70
CA HIS A 218 -18.03 -2.80 3.02
C HIS A 218 -17.50 -1.42 2.60
N LEU A 219 -18.25 -0.64 1.82
CA LEU A 219 -17.82 0.68 1.38
C LEU A 219 -17.52 1.61 2.56
N GLY A 220 -16.39 2.31 2.46
CA GLY A 220 -15.86 3.20 3.51
C GLY A 220 -15.31 2.48 4.73
N LYS A 221 -15.17 1.15 4.71
CA LYS A 221 -14.57 0.36 5.80
C LYS A 221 -13.14 -0.04 5.44
N MET A 222 -12.34 -0.23 6.48
CA MET A 222 -11.05 -0.92 6.38
C MET A 222 -11.20 -2.29 7.06
N LYS A 223 -10.68 -3.33 6.41
CA LYS A 223 -10.67 -4.69 6.97
C LYS A 223 -9.23 -5.12 7.21
N HIS A 224 -8.97 -5.46 8.46
CA HIS A 224 -7.67 -5.94 8.90
C HIS A 224 -7.67 -7.48 9.01
N PHE A 225 -6.66 -8.10 8.44
CA PHE A 225 -6.45 -9.55 8.46
C PHE A 225 -5.09 -9.85 9.07
N LYS A 226 -5.04 -10.85 9.96
CA LYS A 226 -3.80 -11.42 10.48
C LYS A 226 -3.73 -12.90 10.14
N SER A 227 -2.55 -13.37 9.77
CA SER A 227 -2.33 -14.80 9.53
C SER A 227 -2.58 -15.61 10.81
N LYS A 228 -3.38 -16.66 10.72
CA LYS A 228 -3.54 -17.63 11.82
C LYS A 228 -2.35 -18.60 11.79
N ARG A 229 -1.70 -18.78 12.93
CA ARG A 229 -0.67 -19.82 13.13
C ARG A 229 -1.26 -21.22 12.95
#